data_AF-A0A2E8AD49-F1
#
_entry.id   AF-A0A2E8AD49-F1
#
_cell.length_a   1.000
_cell.length_b   1.000
_cell.length_c   1.000
_cell.angle_alpha   90.00
_cell.angle_beta   90.00
_cell.angle_gamma   90.00
#
_symmetry.space_group_name_H-M   'P 1'
#
loop_
_entity.id
_entity.type
_entity.pdbx_description
1 polymer ?
#
loop_
_entity_poly.entity_id
_entity_poly.type
_entity_poly.pdbx_seq_one_letter_code
_entity_poly.pdbx_strand_id
1 'polypeptide(L)' 'MAHLIEQMAYVGQTPWHGLGNQLTTNQPLEVWAKQAGLDWQIQESPVRYVTNSSGSLGEILSYPDSKVLYRSDT' A
#
# COMPACT_ATOMS: atom_id res chain seq x y z
N MET A 1 20.37 1.74 -1.30
CA MET A 1 19.33 1.49 -2.32
C MET A 1 18.74 0.08 -2.30
N ALA A 2 19.20 -0.85 -1.44
CA ALA A 2 18.65 -2.23 -1.39
C ALA A 2 17.30 -2.38 -0.65
N HIS A 3 16.85 -1.36 0.09
CA HIS A 3 15.72 -1.46 1.03
C HIS A 3 14.32 -1.49 0.38
N LEU A 4 14.20 -1.44 -0.95
CA LEU A 4 12.92 -1.55 -1.67
C LEU A 4 12.84 -2.78 -2.58
N ILE A 5 13.89 -3.61 -2.66
CA ILE A 5 13.96 -4.77 -3.57
C ILE A 5 13.20 -5.98 -2.98
N GLU A 6 12.90 -5.97 -1.68
CA GLU A 6 12.10 -7.02 -1.03
C GLU A 6 10.68 -7.16 -1.60
N GLN A 7 10.17 -6.14 -2.28
CA GLN A 7 8.81 -6.12 -2.84
C GLN A 7 8.73 -6.48 -4.33
N MET A 8 9.82 -6.93 -4.95
CA MET A 8 9.79 -7.39 -6.34
C MET A 8 9.20 -8.80 -6.43
N ALA A 9 8.47 -9.13 -7.50
CA ALA A 9 8.03 -10.49 -7.80
C ALA A 9 8.54 -10.94 -9.18
N TYR A 10 8.85 -12.23 -9.34
CA TYR A 10 9.49 -12.75 -10.57
C TYR A 10 8.98 -14.13 -10.98
N VAL A 11 9.10 -14.45 -12.27
CA VAL A 11 8.84 -15.80 -12.83
C VAL A 11 10.14 -16.34 -13.45
N GLY A 12 10.36 -17.65 -13.35
CA GLY A 12 11.50 -18.32 -13.97
C GLY A 12 12.74 -18.32 -13.07
N GLN A 13 13.86 -17.81 -13.58
CA GLN A 13 15.14 -17.83 -12.87
C GLN A 13 15.13 -16.86 -11.68
N THR A 14 15.78 -17.26 -10.60
CA THR A 14 15.94 -16.41 -9.42
C THR A 14 16.85 -15.22 -9.74
N PRO A 15 16.45 -13.97 -9.41
CA PRO A 15 17.29 -12.79 -9.63
C PRO A 15 18.65 -12.92 -8.94
N TRP A 16 19.67 -12.27 -9.48
CA TRP A 16 21.06 -12.36 -9.00
C TRP A 16 21.25 -12.02 -7.52
N HIS A 17 20.37 -11.17 -6.96
CA HIS A 17 20.40 -10.76 -5.55
C HIS A 17 19.58 -11.67 -4.62
N GLY A 18 18.84 -12.64 -5.16
CA GLY A 18 18.05 -13.60 -4.36
C GLY A 18 16.88 -13.00 -3.56
N LEU A 19 16.47 -11.76 -3.86
CA LEU A 19 15.36 -11.08 -3.20
C LEU A 19 14.11 -11.09 -4.09
N GLY A 20 12.94 -11.02 -3.46
CA GLY A 20 11.64 -10.95 -4.12
C GLY A 20 10.82 -12.24 -4.02
N ASN A 21 9.55 -12.16 -4.42
CA ASN A 21 8.59 -13.26 -4.36
C ASN A 21 8.58 -14.04 -5.69
N GLN A 22 8.80 -15.35 -5.63
CA GLN A 22 8.65 -16.21 -6.81
C GLN A 22 7.17 -16.43 -7.13
N LEU A 23 6.79 -16.10 -8.37
CA LEU A 23 5.46 -16.33 -8.91
C LEU A 23 5.40 -17.69 -9.62
N THR A 24 4.31 -18.41 -9.41
CA THR A 24 4.08 -19.69 -10.08
C THR A 24 3.81 -19.46 -11.57
N THR A 25 4.52 -20.16 -12.44
CA THR A 25 4.35 -20.06 -13.91
C THR A 25 2.94 -20.43 -14.37
N ASN A 26 2.47 -19.80 -15.45
CA ASN A 26 1.19 -20.09 -16.13
C ASN A 26 -0.04 -20.00 -15.22
N GLN A 27 -0.03 -19.05 -14.27
CA GLN A 27 -1.17 -18.78 -13.42
C GLN A 27 -1.95 -17.55 -13.89
N PRO A 28 -3.25 -17.45 -13.55
CA PRO A 28 -4.03 -16.23 -13.72
C PRO A 28 -3.44 -15.03 -12.98
N LEU A 29 -3.79 -13.82 -13.43
CA LEU A 29 -3.27 -12.58 -12.88
C LEU A 29 -3.67 -12.39 -11.41
N GLU A 30 -4.83 -12.87 -11.00
CA GLU A 30 -5.33 -12.79 -9.63
C GLU A 30 -4.44 -13.60 -8.67
N VAL A 31 -3.96 -14.77 -9.12
CA VAL A 31 -3.02 -15.59 -8.36
C VAL A 31 -1.67 -14.88 -8.25
N TRP A 32 -1.19 -14.27 -9.34
CA TRP A 32 0.05 -13.48 -9.33
C TRP A 32 -0.04 -12.23 -8.45
N ALA A 33 -1.15 -11.50 -8.48
CA ALA A 33 -1.37 -10.34 -7.65
C ALA A 33 -1.27 -10.72 -6.17
N LYS A 34 -1.89 -11.84 -5.78
CA LYS A 34 -1.79 -12.37 -4.42
C LYS A 34 -0.36 -12.78 -4.05
N GLN A 35 0.32 -13.53 -4.90
CA GLN A 35 1.70 -13.99 -4.65
C GLN A 35 2.71 -12.83 -4.61
N ALA A 36 2.45 -11.75 -5.35
CA ALA A 36 3.26 -10.54 -5.34
C ALA A 36 2.95 -9.62 -4.15
N GLY A 37 1.93 -9.91 -3.32
CA GLY A 37 1.48 -9.01 -2.25
C GLY A 37 0.81 -7.73 -2.78
N LEU A 38 0.19 -7.83 -3.95
CA LEU A 38 -0.50 -6.75 -4.68
C LEU A 38 -2.03 -6.89 -4.67
N ASP A 39 -2.56 -7.93 -4.01
CA ASP A 39 -4.01 -8.16 -3.87
C ASP A 39 -4.61 -7.28 -2.76
N TRP A 40 -4.52 -5.96 -2.97
CA TRP A 40 -5.07 -4.93 -2.09
C TRP A 40 -5.77 -3.86 -2.91
N GLN A 41 -6.62 -3.08 -2.24
CA GLN A 41 -7.36 -1.99 -2.87
C GLN A 41 -6.89 -0.65 -2.33
N ILE A 42 -6.90 0.37 -3.19
CA ILE A 42 -6.75 1.75 -2.75
C ILE A 42 -8.06 2.16 -2.08
N GLN A 43 -7.98 2.51 -0.80
CA GLN A 43 -9.07 3.10 -0.04
C GLN A 43 -8.80 4.59 0.14
N GLU A 44 -9.88 5.36 0.32
CA GLU A 44 -9.81 6.79 0.52
C GLU A 44 -10.54 7.24 1.78
N SER A 45 -10.03 8.31 2.41
CA SER A 45 -10.72 8.99 3.51
C SER A 45 -10.48 10.50 3.46
N PRO A 46 -11.39 11.33 3.99
CA PRO A 46 -11.21 12.78 4.03
C PRO A 46 -10.01 13.17 4.90
N VAL A 47 -9.25 14.18 4.48
CA VAL A 47 -8.26 14.81 5.36
C VAL A 47 -9.00 15.54 6.48
N ARG A 48 -8.63 15.26 7.74
CA ARG A 48 -9.19 15.92 8.92
C ARG A 48 -8.10 16.63 9.72
N TYR A 49 -8.44 17.78 10.29
CA TYR A 49 -7.55 18.58 11.14
C TYR A 49 -8.32 19.12 12.35
N VAL A 50 -7.59 19.45 13.41
CA VAL A 50 -8.16 19.98 14.65
C VAL A 50 -7.90 21.47 14.72
N THR A 51 -8.93 22.27 14.95
CA THR A 51 -8.81 23.71 15.23
C THR A 51 -9.06 23.98 16.71
N ASN A 52 -8.49 25.06 17.25
CA ASN A 52 -8.53 25.46 18.66
C ASN A 52 -7.91 24.43 19.62
N SER A 53 -6.60 24.53 19.84
CA SER A 53 -5.85 23.71 20.81
C SER A 53 -5.99 24.16 22.28
N SER A 54 -6.71 25.25 22.54
CA SER A 54 -6.89 25.84 23.87
C SER A 54 -8.29 25.57 24.43
N GLY A 55 -8.59 24.32 24.78
CA GLY A 55 -9.87 23.87 25.37
C GLY A 55 -10.14 22.38 25.16
N SER A 56 -11.02 21.76 25.97
CA SER A 56 -11.01 20.31 26.21
C SER A 56 -11.40 19.37 25.06
N LEU A 57 -11.69 19.86 23.86
CA LEU A 57 -11.76 19.10 22.60
C LEU A 57 -11.78 20.13 21.46
N GLY A 58 -10.70 20.24 20.70
CA GLY A 58 -10.69 21.07 19.49
C GLY A 58 -11.70 20.56 18.46
N GLU A 59 -12.16 21.44 17.57
CA GLU A 59 -13.13 21.09 16.54
C GLU A 59 -12.46 20.29 15.41
N ILE A 60 -13.03 19.14 15.04
CA ILE A 60 -12.53 18.32 13.93
C ILE A 60 -13.17 18.82 12.64
N LEU A 61 -12.37 19.47 11.81
CA LEU A 61 -12.77 19.94 10.49
C LEU A 61 -12.20 19.02 9.40
N SER A 62 -12.91 18.94 8.26
CA SER A 62 -12.42 18.24 7.07
C SER A 62 -11.90 19.25 6.05
N TYR A 63 -10.92 18.85 5.24
CA TYR A 63 -10.40 19.65 4.12
C TYR A 63 -10.90 19.04 2.80
N PRO A 64 -11.95 19.61 2.16
CA PRO A 64 -12.65 18.97 1.03
C PRO A 64 -11.80 18.76 -0.22
N ASP A 65 -10.77 19.60 -0.41
CA ASP A 65 -9.91 19.59 -1.60
C ASP A 65 -8.83 18.50 -1.55
N SER A 66 -8.74 17.71 -0.48
CA SER A 66 -7.78 16.60 -0.40
C SER A 66 -8.31 15.39 0.35
N LYS A 67 -7.78 14.22 -0.01
CA LYS A 67 -8.09 12.93 0.60
C LYS A 67 -6.80 12.16 0.89
N VAL A 68 -6.86 11.31 1.90
CA VAL A 68 -5.82 10.33 2.20
C VAL A 68 -6.13 9.07 1.40
N LEU A 69 -5.15 8.58 0.65
CA LEU A 69 -5.20 7.27 0.01
C LEU A 69 -4.35 6.30 0.82
N TYR A 70 -4.90 5.12 1.10
CA TYR A 70 -4.21 4.07 1.84
C TYR A 70 -4.55 2.70 1.23
N ARG A 71 -3.75 1.68 1.56
CA ARG A 71 -4.03 0.31 1.09
C ARG A 71 -4.98 -0.37 2.05
N SER A 72 -5.84 -1.24 1.56
CA SER A 72 -6.76 -2.03 2.41
C SER A 72 -6.06 -3.00 3.36
N ASP A 73 -4.77 -3.26 3.15
CA ASP A 73 -3.95 -4.21 3.89
C ASP A 73 -2.86 -3.55 4.77
N THR A 74 -2.95 -2.22 4.99
CA THR A 74 -2.13 -1.49 5.97
C THR A 74 -2.79 -1.37 7.33
#